data_AF-A0AAV8ZI03-F1
#
_entry.id   AF-A0AAV8ZI03-F1
#
_cell.length_a   1.000
_cell.length_b   1.000
_cell.length_c   1.000
_cell.angle_alpha   90.00
_cell.angle_beta   90.00
_cell.angle_gamma   90.00
#
_symmetry.space_group_name_H-M   'P 1'
#
loop_
_entity.id
_entity.type
_entity.pdbx_description
1 polymer ?
#
loop_
_entity_poly.entity_id
_entity_poly.type
_entity_poly.pdbx_seq_one_letter_code
_entity_poly.pdbx_strand_id
1 'polypeptide(L)'
;MEIMGIKYLFLKEKLSLTKDRIVEVQKLTVGQTNNPAWYIARKHRLTASNFGQVLKACKRGRFPSTLFQTLTGNTTLGGIKQIQWGRSNESVATEIFEKRHNVKITKSGIWLDECGFLGASPD
;
A
#
# COMPACT_ATOMS: atom_id res chain seq x y z
N MET A 1 10.04 1.00 30.09
CA MET A 1 8.79 1.43 29.41
C MET A 1 8.91 2.80 28.72
N GLU A 2 9.82 3.67 29.15
CA GLU A 2 9.94 5.07 28.69
C GLU A 2 10.58 5.24 27.29
N ILE A 3 11.55 4.39 26.93
CA ILE A 3 12.30 4.46 25.66
C ILE A 3 11.42 4.18 24.43
N MET A 4 10.40 3.33 24.56
CA MET A 4 9.48 2.99 23.48
C MET A 4 8.57 4.18 23.11
N GLY A 5 8.20 5.00 24.10
CA GLY A 5 7.40 6.21 23.89
C GLY A 5 8.15 7.25 23.08
N ILE A 6 9.43 7.48 23.38
CA ILE A 6 10.27 8.46 22.66
C ILE A 6 10.43 8.08 21.18
N LYS A 7 10.72 6.81 20.88
CA LYS A 7 10.85 6.33 19.50
C LYS A 7 9.55 6.47 18.70
N TYR A 8 8.42 6.15 19.33
CA TYR A 8 7.11 6.32 18.71
C TYR A 8 6.82 7.79 18.40
N LEU A 9 7.04 8.69 19.36
CA LEU A 9 6.83 10.13 19.17
C LEU A 9 7.71 10.68 18.04
N PHE A 10 8.98 10.30 18.01
CA PHE A 10 9.90 10.70 16.93
C PHE A 10 9.39 10.23 15.55
N LEU A 11 8.99 8.96 15.43
CA LEU A 11 8.46 8.44 14.16
C LEU A 11 7.17 9.12 13.75
N LYS A 12 6.25 9.36 14.70
CA LYS A 12 5.01 10.07 14.44
C LYS A 12 5.29 11.48 13.93
N GLU A 13 6.16 12.23 14.61
CA GLU A 13 6.53 13.59 14.21
C GLU A 13 7.16 13.63 12.80
N LYS A 14 8.07 12.70 12.48
CA LYS A 14 8.81 12.72 11.21
C LYS A 14 8.05 12.16 10.02
N LEU A 15 7.13 11.23 10.25
CA LEU A 15 6.40 10.55 9.18
C LEU A 15 5.03 11.15 8.93
N SER A 16 4.46 11.88 9.89
CA SER A 16 3.09 12.38 9.77
C SER A 16 2.86 13.21 8.52
N LEU A 17 1.69 13.01 7.91
CA LEU A 17 1.29 13.65 6.67
C LEU A 17 0.05 14.49 6.89
N THR A 18 -0.04 15.61 6.19
CA THR A 18 -1.27 16.39 6.12
C THR A 18 -2.24 15.77 5.12
N LYS A 19 -3.55 16.03 5.30
CA LYS A 19 -4.59 15.60 4.36
C LYS A 19 -4.32 16.06 2.92
N ASP A 20 -3.83 17.28 2.75
CA ASP A 20 -3.51 17.82 1.42
C ASP A 20 -2.39 17.02 0.74
N ARG A 21 -1.34 16.66 1.49
CA ARG A 21 -0.27 15.80 0.97
C ARG A 21 -0.76 14.41 0.64
N ILE A 22 -1.67 13.84 1.44
CA ILE A 22 -2.29 12.55 1.16
C ILE A 22 -3.07 12.62 -0.17
N VAL A 23 -3.86 13.66 -0.38
CA VAL A 23 -4.63 13.86 -1.63
C VAL A 23 -3.70 14.09 -2.83
N GLU A 24 -2.62 14.85 -2.66
CA GLU A 24 -1.61 15.07 -3.71
C GLU A 24 -0.95 13.75 -4.13
N VAL A 25 -0.48 12.94 -3.15
CA VAL A 25 0.12 11.63 -3.42
C VAL A 25 -0.89 10.70 -4.10
N GLN A 26 -2.15 10.70 -3.65
CA GLN A 26 -3.20 9.89 -4.26
C GLN A 26 -3.36 10.24 -5.75
N LYS A 27 -3.44 11.53 -6.09
CA LYS A 27 -3.58 11.98 -7.48
C LYS A 27 -2.37 11.64 -8.33
N LEU A 28 -1.16 11.84 -7.81
CA LEU A 28 0.09 11.55 -8.52
C LEU A 28 0.32 10.06 -8.78
N THR A 29 -0.36 9.20 -8.03
CA THR A 29 -0.15 7.74 -8.08
C THR A 29 -1.33 6.98 -8.69
N VAL A 30 -2.31 7.68 -9.29
CA VAL A 30 -3.41 7.08 -10.05
C VAL A 30 -2.84 6.19 -11.17
N GLY A 31 -3.48 5.04 -11.39
CA GLY A 31 -3.02 4.02 -12.35
C GLY A 31 -2.18 2.91 -11.72
N GLN A 32 -1.88 3.02 -10.41
CA GLN A 32 -1.33 1.97 -9.56
C GLN A 32 -0.13 1.23 -10.19
N THR A 33 -0.32 -0.03 -10.59
CA THR A 33 0.74 -0.88 -11.16
C THR A 33 1.32 -0.34 -12.46
N ASN A 34 0.59 0.53 -13.16
CA ASN A 34 1.02 1.21 -14.39
C ASN A 34 1.63 2.59 -14.12
N ASN A 35 1.76 3.01 -12.85
CA ASN A 35 2.33 4.29 -12.46
C ASN A 35 3.59 4.08 -11.60
N PRO A 36 4.80 4.40 -12.09
CA PRO A 36 6.03 4.27 -11.32
C PRO A 36 6.03 5.01 -9.97
N ALA A 37 5.36 6.17 -9.89
CA ALA A 37 5.26 6.94 -8.66
C ALA A 37 4.52 6.17 -7.56
N TRP A 38 3.59 5.27 -7.94
CA TRP A 38 2.88 4.41 -6.99
C TRP A 38 3.82 3.43 -6.28
N TYR A 39 4.78 2.83 -7.00
CA TYR A 39 5.78 1.96 -6.37
C TYR A 39 6.68 2.72 -5.40
N ILE A 40 7.09 3.94 -5.76
CA ILE A 40 7.88 4.82 -4.89
C ILE A 40 7.08 5.16 -3.62
N ALA A 41 5.81 5.54 -3.78
CA ALA A 41 4.92 5.85 -2.68
C ALA A 41 4.56 4.63 -1.82
N ARG A 42 4.82 3.39 -2.25
CA ARG A 42 4.61 2.18 -1.42
C ARG A 42 5.84 1.77 -0.64
N LYS A 43 7.02 2.16 -1.11
CA LYS A 43 8.29 1.77 -0.50
C LYS A 43 8.34 2.26 0.95
N HIS A 44 8.81 1.41 1.84
CA HIS A 44 8.93 1.67 3.28
C HIS A 44 7.59 1.86 4.02
N ARG A 45 6.45 1.55 3.39
CA ARG A 45 5.12 1.64 4.02
C ARG A 45 4.51 0.26 4.28
N LEU A 46 3.76 0.18 5.37
CA LEU A 46 2.94 -0.96 5.69
C LEU A 46 1.63 -0.81 4.90
N THR A 47 1.52 -1.55 3.82
CA THR A 47 0.36 -1.46 2.93
C THR A 47 -0.65 -2.55 3.24
N ALA A 48 -1.94 -2.33 2.96
CA ALA A 48 -2.98 -3.34 3.19
C ALA A 48 -2.59 -4.75 2.68
N SER A 49 -2.00 -4.85 1.49
CA SER A 49 -1.56 -6.13 0.88
C SER A 49 -0.43 -6.85 1.64
N ASN A 50 0.40 -6.14 2.41
CA ASN A 50 1.51 -6.73 3.18
C ASN A 50 1.26 -6.74 4.69
N PHE A 51 0.21 -6.06 5.17
CA PHE A 51 -0.08 -5.87 6.59
C PHE A 51 -0.30 -7.19 7.34
N GLY A 52 -0.90 -8.19 6.67
CA GLY A 52 -1.04 -9.53 7.25
C GLY A 52 0.30 -10.20 7.59
N GLN A 53 1.37 -9.91 6.83
CA GLN A 53 2.72 -10.41 7.14
C GLN A 53 3.32 -9.68 8.35
N VAL A 54 3.07 -8.38 8.46
CA VAL A 54 3.48 -7.55 9.62
C VAL A 54 2.82 -8.07 10.90
N LEU A 55 1.51 -8.28 10.89
CA LEU A 55 0.78 -8.82 12.05
C LEU A 55 1.31 -10.18 12.48
N LYS A 56 1.62 -11.07 11.52
CA LYS A 56 2.23 -12.38 11.81
C LYS A 56 3.62 -12.25 12.44
N ALA A 57 4.44 -11.30 11.98
CA ALA A 57 5.75 -11.04 12.56
C ALA A 57 5.66 -10.49 13.99
N CYS A 58 4.75 -9.53 14.23
CA CYS A 58 4.44 -9.00 15.55
C CYS A 58 3.97 -10.11 16.51
N LYS A 59 3.02 -10.94 16.09
CA LYS A 59 2.50 -12.06 16.90
C LYS A 59 3.59 -13.06 17.30
N ARG A 60 4.59 -13.27 16.44
CA ARG A 60 5.72 -14.18 16.69
C ARG A 60 6.88 -13.52 17.45
N GLY A 61 6.86 -12.19 17.61
CA GLY A 61 8.01 -11.43 18.13
C GLY A 61 9.27 -11.55 17.26
N ARG A 62 9.14 -11.88 15.98
CA ARG A 62 10.27 -12.12 15.06
C ARG A 62 10.08 -11.40 13.74
N PHE A 63 11.07 -10.61 13.35
CA PHE A 63 11.06 -9.78 12.15
C PHE A 63 12.12 -10.27 11.15
N PRO A 64 11.76 -11.20 10.24
CA PRO A 64 12.72 -11.76 9.30
C PRO A 64 13.13 -10.75 8.22
N SER A 65 14.33 -10.92 7.64
CA SER A 65 14.83 -10.08 6.53
C SER A 65 13.90 -10.06 5.32
N THR A 66 13.19 -11.15 5.05
CA THR A 66 12.21 -11.27 3.96
C THR A 66 11.02 -10.32 4.11
N LEU A 67 10.60 -10.01 5.35
CA LEU A 67 9.58 -8.99 5.60
C LEU A 67 10.10 -7.62 5.16
N PHE A 68 11.33 -7.28 5.54
CA PHE A 68 11.93 -6.01 5.15
C PHE A 68 12.14 -5.91 3.64
N GLN A 69 12.58 -6.97 2.97
CA GLN A 69 12.67 -7.01 1.49
C GLN A 69 11.32 -6.70 0.82
N THR A 70 10.22 -7.23 1.37
CA THR A 70 8.87 -6.95 0.88
C THR A 70 8.48 -5.49 1.11
N LEU A 71 8.75 -4.95 2.29
CA LEU A 71 8.44 -3.55 2.64
C LEU A 71 9.29 -2.54 1.87
N THR A 72 10.53 -2.89 1.52
CA THR A 72 11.42 -2.04 0.72
C THR A 72 11.21 -2.18 -0.79
N GLY A 73 10.21 -2.95 -1.22
CA GLY A 73 9.89 -3.10 -2.65
C GLY A 73 10.89 -3.94 -3.45
N ASN A 74 11.72 -4.75 -2.79
CA ASN A 74 12.73 -5.59 -3.43
C ASN A 74 12.18 -6.99 -3.82
N THR A 75 10.85 -7.14 -3.91
CA THR A 75 10.21 -8.41 -4.21
C THR A 75 9.63 -8.42 -5.62
N THR A 76 10.17 -9.28 -6.48
CA THR A 76 9.71 -9.46 -7.86
C THR A 76 8.52 -10.42 -7.88
N LEU A 77 7.31 -9.88 -7.99
CA LEU A 77 6.06 -10.66 -8.04
C LEU A 77 5.56 -10.94 -9.48
N GLY A 78 6.22 -10.37 -10.48
CA GLY A 78 5.77 -10.39 -11.89
C GLY A 78 5.73 -11.75 -12.56
N GLY A 79 6.43 -12.77 -12.02
CA GLY A 79 6.44 -14.12 -12.57
C GLY A 79 5.29 -15.02 -12.10
N ILE A 80 4.47 -14.56 -11.15
CA ILE A 80 3.41 -15.37 -10.56
C ILE A 80 2.16 -15.33 -11.45
N LYS A 81 1.75 -16.48 -11.99
CA LYS A 81 0.61 -16.60 -12.94
C LYS A 81 -0.68 -15.99 -12.39
N GLN A 82 -0.98 -16.18 -11.10
CA GLN A 82 -2.17 -15.63 -10.45
C GLN A 82 -2.16 -14.10 -10.43
N ILE A 83 -0.99 -13.48 -10.23
CA ILE A 83 -0.83 -12.03 -10.24
C ILE A 83 -0.96 -11.49 -11.66
N GLN A 84 -0.35 -12.17 -12.65
CA GLN A 84 -0.50 -11.81 -14.06
C GLN A 84 -1.95 -11.88 -14.50
N TRP A 85 -2.65 -12.97 -14.16
CA TRP A 85 -4.06 -13.13 -14.48
C TRP A 85 -4.92 -12.03 -13.84
N GLY A 86 -4.69 -11.73 -12.55
CA GLY A 86 -5.40 -10.63 -11.86
C GLY A 86 -5.23 -9.30 -12.60
N ARG A 87 -3.99 -8.91 -12.91
CA ARG A 87 -3.69 -7.67 -13.65
C ARG A 87 -4.35 -7.61 -15.02
N SER A 88 -4.35 -8.71 -15.77
CA SER A 88 -4.92 -8.73 -17.12
C SER A 88 -6.46 -8.70 -17.13
N ASN A 89 -7.12 -9.14 -16.05
CA ASN A 89 -8.58 -9.26 -16.00
C ASN A 89 -9.25 -8.19 -15.11
N GLU A 90 -8.48 -7.36 -14.42
CA GLU A 90 -8.98 -6.31 -13.52
C GLU A 90 -9.94 -5.32 -14.22
N SER A 91 -9.61 -4.91 -15.46
CA SER A 91 -10.46 -4.02 -16.25
C SER A 91 -11.81 -4.66 -16.61
N VAL A 92 -11.79 -5.94 -16.97
CA VAL A 92 -13.01 -6.71 -17.29
C VAL A 92 -13.88 -6.88 -16.05
N ALA A 93 -13.27 -7.19 -14.91
CA ALA A 93 -13.98 -7.31 -13.63
C ALA A 93 -14.64 -5.98 -13.23
N THR A 94 -13.92 -4.86 -13.40
CA THR A 94 -14.43 -3.50 -13.16
C THR A 94 -15.64 -3.21 -14.04
N GLU A 95 -15.56 -3.47 -15.34
CA GLU A 95 -16.66 -3.24 -16.28
C GLU A 95 -17.92 -4.06 -15.93
N ILE A 96 -17.73 -5.33 -15.56
CA ILE A 96 -18.84 -6.20 -15.12
C ILE A 96 -19.48 -5.64 -13.84
N PHE A 97 -18.66 -5.17 -12.90
CA PHE A 97 -19.16 -4.59 -11.65
C PHE A 97 -19.95 -3.30 -11.90
N GLU A 98 -19.42 -2.39 -12.72
CA GLU A 98 -20.11 -1.15 -13.11
C GLU A 98 -21.49 -1.43 -13.71
N LYS A 99 -21.57 -2.38 -14.66
CA LYS A 99 -22.82 -2.76 -15.32
C LYS A 99 -23.81 -3.41 -14.35
N ARG A 100 -23.34 -4.30 -13.47
CA ARG A 100 -24.19 -5.04 -12.54
C ARG A 100 -24.81 -4.13 -11.48
N HIS A 101 -24.05 -3.14 -11.02
CA HIS A 101 -24.46 -2.25 -9.93
C HIS A 101 -24.94 -0.88 -10.41
N ASN A 102 -24.89 -0.61 -11.71
CA ASN A 102 -25.21 0.69 -12.31
C ASN A 102 -24.45 1.85 -11.64
N VAL A 103 -23.15 1.65 -11.44
CA VAL A 103 -22.24 2.64 -10.85
C VAL A 103 -21.07 2.91 -11.77
N LYS A 104 -20.39 4.04 -11.57
CA LYS A 104 -19.12 4.33 -12.21
C LYS A 104 -17.97 4.25 -11.21
N ILE A 105 -16.99 3.40 -11.52
CA ILE A 105 -15.76 3.25 -10.75
C ILE A 105 -14.75 4.26 -11.28
N THR A 106 -14.15 4.99 -10.35
CA THR A 106 -13.05 5.92 -10.66
C THR A 106 -11.75 5.31 -10.17
N LYS A 107 -10.75 5.25 -11.06
CA LYS A 107 -9.42 4.76 -10.70
C LYS A 107 -8.82 5.61 -9.58
N SER A 108 -8.24 4.94 -8.59
CA SER A 108 -7.55 5.59 -7.47
C SER A 108 -6.04 5.33 -7.51
N GLY A 109 -5.26 6.25 -6.93
CA GLY A 109 -3.89 5.99 -6.49
C GLY A 109 -3.84 5.41 -5.08
N ILE A 110 -2.67 5.54 -4.43
CA ILE A 110 -2.50 5.15 -3.03
C ILE A 110 -3.04 6.21 -2.08
N TRP A 111 -3.82 5.76 -1.11
CA TRP A 111 -4.21 6.53 0.06
C TRP A 111 -3.26 6.21 1.21
N LEU A 112 -2.80 7.25 1.90
CA LEU A 112 -1.93 7.13 3.06
C LEU A 112 -2.70 7.56 4.30
N ASP A 113 -2.34 7.00 5.44
CA ASP A 113 -2.82 7.48 6.73
C ASP A 113 -1.99 8.70 7.20
N GLU A 114 -2.57 9.53 8.08
CA GLU A 114 -1.89 10.70 8.66
C GLU A 114 -0.66 10.32 9.50
N CYS A 115 -0.52 9.06 9.94
CA CYS A 115 0.71 8.57 10.56
C CYS A 115 1.88 8.37 9.57
N GLY A 116 1.61 8.39 8.27
CA GLY A 116 2.60 8.36 7.18
C GLY A 116 3.21 7.02 6.82
N PHE A 117 3.13 6.03 7.71
CA PHE A 117 3.66 4.67 7.49
C PHE A 117 2.60 3.64 7.08
N LEU A 118 1.31 3.94 7.19
CA LEU A 118 0.22 3.09 6.68
C LEU A 118 -0.28 3.58 5.32
N GLY A 119 -0.73 2.67 4.48
CA GLY A 119 -1.42 3.02 3.24
C GLY A 119 -2.16 1.87 2.56
N ALA A 120 -3.02 2.21 1.61
CA ALA A 120 -3.79 1.26 0.83
C ALA A 120 -4.09 1.81 -0.57
N SER A 121 -4.31 0.94 -1.54
CA SER A 121 -4.75 1.32 -2.88
C SER A 121 -6.01 0.53 -3.16
N PRO A 122 -7.19 1.17 -3.09
CA PRO A 122 -8.45 0.54 -3.47
C PRO A 122 -8.44 0.21 -4.97
N ASP A 123 -8.95 -0.98 -5.30
CA ASP A 123 -9.18 -1.42 -6.68
C ASP A 123 -10.36 -0.66 -7.30
#